data_AF-A0A151BGN0-F1
#
_entry.id   AF-A0A151BGN0-F1
#
_cell.length_a   1.000
_cell.length_b   1.000
_cell.length_c   1.000
_cell.angle_alpha   90.00
_cell.angle_beta   90.00
_cell.angle_gamma   90.00
#
_symmetry.space_group_name_H-M   'P 1'
#
loop_
_entity.id
_entity.type
_entity.pdbx_description
1 polymer ?
#
loop_
_entity_poly.entity_id
_entity_poly.type
_entity_poly.pdbx_seq_one_letter_code
_entity_poly.pdbx_strand_id
1 'polypeptide(L)'
;MELKPLEEGDRFEAPRWIAEALVESRVALLEEVEVEFGLVELQKVRLLEGMQQQRRPAELPENFYPKLRRLVRRLRSEASRNAEKMVEFNKAYQWASDLAALRLNKIMNMALARGEAGESLKNLTEEELALYRRLHQTIEEWRSQVIP
;
A
#
# COMPACT_ATOMS: atom_id res chain seq x y z
N MET A 1 -2.45 20.63 16.58
CA MET A 1 -1.15 20.92 15.95
C MET A 1 -0.99 22.41 15.99
N GLU A 2 -0.12 22.92 16.86
CA GLU A 2 0.19 24.36 16.91
C GLU A 2 1.38 24.60 15.99
N LEU A 3 1.12 25.26 14.86
CA LEU A 3 2.20 25.74 14.00
C LEU A 3 2.63 27.10 14.57
N LYS A 4 3.89 27.20 14.98
CA LYS A 4 4.51 28.51 15.21
C LYS A 4 4.48 29.30 13.90
N PRO A 5 4.53 30.65 13.94
CA PRO A 5 4.72 31.44 12.73
C PRO A 5 5.91 30.89 11.95
N LEU A 6 5.68 30.49 10.71
CA LEU A 6 6.69 29.99 9.79
C LEU A 6 7.13 31.15 8.89
N GLU A 7 8.43 31.34 8.74
CA GLU A 7 8.99 32.32 7.83
C GLU A 7 9.31 31.68 6.47
N GLU A 8 9.43 32.50 5.42
CA GLU A 8 9.79 32.02 4.10
C GLU A 8 11.21 31.42 4.13
N GLY A 9 11.32 30.16 3.67
CA GLY A 9 12.58 29.40 3.70
C GLY A 9 12.72 28.45 4.88
N ASP A 10 11.81 28.48 5.86
CA ASP A 10 11.79 27.53 6.96
C ASP A 10 11.45 26.11 6.48
N ARG A 11 12.12 25.13 7.08
CA ARG A 11 11.80 23.70 6.91
C ARG A 11 10.96 23.25 8.10
N PHE A 12 9.85 22.58 7.82
CA PHE A 12 8.99 22.03 8.85
C PHE A 12 8.38 20.71 8.39
N GLU A 13 8.09 19.84 9.36
CA GLU A 13 7.35 18.61 9.10
C GLU A 13 5.86 18.84 9.29
N ALA A 14 5.06 18.29 8.39
CA ALA A 14 3.61 18.32 8.48
C ALA A 14 3.00 16.99 8.04
N PRO A 15 1.79 16.66 8.52
CA PRO A 15 0.98 15.61 7.93
C PRO A 15 0.95 15.75 6.41
N ARG A 16 1.16 14.65 5.70
CA ARG A 16 1.39 14.71 4.26
C ARG A 16 0.25 15.34 3.45
N TRP A 17 -0.99 15.23 3.93
CA TRP A 17 -2.13 15.90 3.29
C TRP A 17 -2.03 17.44 3.37
N ILE A 18 -1.45 17.98 4.45
CA ILE A 18 -1.15 19.42 4.58
C ILE A 18 -0.02 19.78 3.62
N ALA A 19 1.06 18.99 3.59
CA ALA A 19 2.17 19.24 2.68
C ALA A 19 1.72 19.22 1.20
N GLU A 20 0.89 18.25 0.81
CA GLU A 20 0.31 18.16 -0.55
C GLU A 20 -0.54 19.41 -0.87
N ALA A 21 -1.40 19.86 0.04
CA ALA A 21 -2.21 21.07 -0.15
C ALA A 21 -1.38 22.37 -0.24
N LEU A 22 -0.29 22.48 0.55
CA LEU A 22 0.62 23.63 0.52
C LEU A 22 1.43 23.69 -0.78
N VAL A 23 1.85 22.54 -1.31
CA VAL A 23 2.52 22.46 -2.61
C VAL A 23 1.56 22.79 -3.75
N GLU A 24 0.34 22.26 -3.71
CA GLU A 24 -0.69 22.53 -4.74
C GLU A 24 -1.05 24.02 -4.81
N SER A 25 -1.11 24.69 -3.65
CA SER A 25 -1.33 26.14 -3.54
C SER A 25 -0.08 26.99 -3.83
N ARG A 26 1.07 26.37 -4.15
CA ARG A 26 2.36 27.02 -4.41
C ARG A 26 2.91 27.83 -3.24
N VAL A 27 2.54 27.47 -2.01
CA VAL A 27 2.98 28.13 -0.77
C VAL A 27 4.20 27.42 -0.15
N ALA A 28 4.44 26.16 -0.50
CA ALA A 28 5.58 25.39 -0.04
C ALA A 28 6.20 24.53 -1.15
N LEU A 29 7.43 24.08 -0.93
CA LEU A 29 8.10 23.05 -1.72
C LEU A 29 8.29 21.81 -0.85
N LEU A 30 8.14 20.62 -1.43
CA LEU A 30 8.50 19.38 -0.74
C LEU A 30 10.02 19.24 -0.75
N GLU A 31 10.60 19.00 0.42
CA GLU A 31 12.01 18.67 0.53
C GLU A 31 12.24 17.24 0.00
N GLU A 32 13.08 17.09 -1.02
CA GLU A 32 13.44 15.80 -1.64
C GLU A 32 14.37 14.99 -0.72
N VAL A 33 13.88 14.50 0.42
CA VAL A 33 14.72 13.74 1.39
C VAL A 33 14.33 12.26 1.47
N GLU A 34 13.09 11.89 1.17
CA GLU A 34 12.71 10.47 1.07
C GLU A 34 12.95 9.99 -0.37
N VAL A 35 13.79 8.96 -0.55
CA VAL A 35 13.84 8.20 -1.82
C VAL A 35 12.42 7.76 -2.12
N GLU A 36 11.79 8.43 -3.08
CA GLU A 36 10.38 8.24 -3.35
C GLU A 36 10.15 6.79 -3.77
N PHE A 37 9.17 6.12 -3.14
CA PHE A 37 8.83 4.74 -3.45
C PHE A 37 8.61 4.57 -4.96
N GLY A 38 9.50 3.82 -5.61
CA GLY A 38 9.59 3.71 -7.05
C GLY A 38 9.38 2.29 -7.58
N LEU A 39 9.64 2.12 -8.88
CA LEU A 39 9.56 0.82 -9.55
C LEU A 39 10.51 -0.22 -8.94
N VAL A 40 11.69 0.21 -8.48
CA VAL A 40 12.69 -0.68 -7.88
C VAL A 40 12.18 -1.24 -6.55
N GLU A 41 11.61 -0.39 -5.70
CA GLU A 41 11.05 -0.79 -4.40
C GLU A 41 9.84 -1.72 -4.62
N LEU A 42 8.95 -1.39 -5.55
CA LEU A 42 7.83 -2.24 -5.92
C LEU A 42 8.30 -3.63 -6.42
N GLN A 43 9.36 -3.68 -7.23
CA GLN A 43 9.94 -4.94 -7.69
C GLN A 43 10.48 -5.79 -6.54
N LYS A 44 11.19 -5.17 -5.59
CA LYS A 44 11.72 -5.85 -4.40
C LYS A 44 10.60 -6.46 -3.57
N VAL A 45 9.54 -5.69 -3.29
CA VAL A 45 8.37 -6.16 -2.54
C VAL A 45 7.71 -7.34 -3.27
N ARG A 46 7.50 -7.24 -4.59
CA ARG A 46 6.90 -8.32 -5.38
C ARG A 46 7.72 -9.61 -5.30
N LEU A 47 9.05 -9.50 -5.40
CA LEU A 47 9.95 -10.65 -5.32
C LEU A 47 9.87 -11.31 -3.93
N LEU A 48 9.93 -10.51 -2.87
CA LEU A 48 9.81 -10.99 -1.49
C LEU A 48 8.48 -11.70 -1.27
N GLU A 49 7.37 -11.15 -1.77
CA GLU A 49 6.05 -11.75 -1.64
C GLU A 49 5.96 -13.13 -2.33
N GLY A 50 6.56 -13.25 -3.52
CA GLY A 50 6.59 -14.48 -4.31
C GLY A 50 7.42 -15.61 -3.67
N MET A 51 8.38 -15.28 -2.81
CA MET A 51 9.18 -16.26 -2.07
C MET A 51 8.44 -16.86 -0.87
N GLN A 52 7.38 -16.21 -0.38
CA GLN A 52 6.66 -16.68 0.80
C GLN A 52 5.63 -17.77 0.49
N GLN A 53 5.38 -18.62 1.48
CA GLN A 53 4.35 -19.66 1.41
C GLN A 53 2.93 -19.07 1.25
N GLN A 54 2.00 -19.86 0.73
CA GLN A 54 0.63 -19.43 0.40
C GLN A 54 -0.20 -18.91 1.58
N ARG A 55 0.20 -19.15 2.84
CA ARG A 55 -0.49 -18.66 4.05
C ARG A 55 0.32 -17.66 4.86
N ARG A 56 1.46 -17.21 4.33
CA ARG A 56 2.34 -16.26 5.00
C ARG A 56 2.59 -15.08 4.06
N PRO A 57 1.85 -13.98 4.20
CA PRO A 57 2.20 -12.76 3.48
C PRO A 57 3.58 -12.28 3.95
N ALA A 58 4.36 -11.68 3.04
CA ALA A 58 5.58 -10.98 3.48
C ALA A 58 5.17 -9.74 4.29
N GLU A 59 6.01 -9.33 5.23
CA GLU A 59 5.84 -8.03 5.87
C GLU A 59 6.08 -6.93 4.83
N LEU A 60 5.10 -6.04 4.68
CA LEU A 60 5.20 -4.90 3.77
C LEU A 60 5.78 -3.69 4.49
N PRO A 61 6.50 -2.81 3.78
CA PRO A 61 6.94 -1.53 4.36
C PRO A 61 5.76 -0.72 4.92
N GLU A 62 6.04 0.09 5.94
CA GLU A 62 5.02 0.98 6.50
C GLU A 62 4.42 1.90 5.42
N ASN A 63 3.11 2.13 5.49
CA ASN A 63 2.37 2.95 4.54
C ASN A 63 2.52 2.48 3.07
N PHE A 64 2.73 1.18 2.84
CA PHE A 64 2.93 0.60 1.50
C PHE A 64 1.82 0.96 0.51
N TYR A 65 0.56 0.70 0.82
CA TYR A 65 -0.54 0.96 -0.11
C TYR A 65 -0.73 2.46 -0.42
N PRO A 66 -0.67 3.38 0.56
CA PRO A 66 -0.56 4.81 0.28
C PRO A 66 0.59 5.17 -0.68
N LYS A 67 1.81 4.65 -0.43
CA LYS A 67 2.98 4.87 -1.29
C LYS A 67 2.77 4.30 -2.71
N LEU A 68 2.21 3.10 -2.83
CA LEU A 68 1.87 2.46 -4.10
C LEU A 68 0.84 3.25 -4.91
N ARG A 69 -0.25 3.71 -4.27
CA ARG A 69 -1.29 4.52 -4.93
C ARG A 69 -0.71 5.82 -5.46
N ARG A 70 0.20 6.46 -4.72
CA ARG A 70 0.92 7.66 -5.18
C ARG A 70 1.79 7.37 -6.39
N LEU A 71 2.63 6.33 -6.33
CA LEU A 71 3.48 5.92 -7.46
C LEU A 71 2.67 5.71 -8.74
N VAL A 72 1.60 4.92 -8.66
CA VAL A 72 0.76 4.60 -9.83
C VAL A 72 0.07 5.85 -10.38
N ARG A 73 -0.42 6.76 -9.51
CA ARG A 73 -1.04 8.03 -9.93
C ARG A 73 -0.02 8.97 -10.58
N ARG A 74 1.16 9.11 -9.98
CA ARG A 74 2.27 9.93 -10.51
C ARG A 74 2.67 9.45 -11.90
N LEU A 75 2.97 8.16 -12.04
CA LEU A 75 3.31 7.56 -13.34
C LEU A 75 2.19 7.72 -14.37
N ARG A 76 0.92 7.56 -13.97
CA ARG A 76 -0.22 7.80 -14.87
C ARG A 76 -0.26 9.25 -15.38
N SER A 77 0.03 10.20 -14.50
CA SER A 77 0.05 11.63 -14.86
C SER A 77 1.20 11.97 -15.80
N GLU A 78 2.39 11.41 -15.59
CA GLU A 78 3.55 11.57 -16.47
C GLU A 78 3.32 10.91 -17.83
N ALA A 79 2.73 9.73 -17.82
CA ALA A 79 2.43 8.93 -19.01
C ALA A 79 1.45 9.65 -19.97
N SER A 80 0.55 10.48 -19.45
CA SER A 80 -0.32 11.33 -20.27
C SER A 80 0.43 12.36 -21.13
N ARG A 81 1.70 12.63 -20.80
CA ARG A 81 2.55 13.65 -21.43
C ARG A 81 3.75 13.06 -22.18
N ASN A 82 4.06 11.77 -21.98
CA ASN A 82 5.23 11.11 -22.57
C ASN A 82 4.98 9.62 -22.84
N ALA A 83 5.15 9.19 -24.09
CA ALA A 83 4.98 7.80 -24.51
C ALA A 83 5.96 6.81 -23.85
N GLU A 84 7.18 7.23 -23.52
CA GLU A 84 8.13 6.39 -22.77
C GLU A 84 7.63 6.13 -21.34
N LYS A 85 7.00 7.15 -20.72
CA LYS A 85 6.40 7.03 -19.39
C LYS A 85 5.15 6.15 -19.36
N MET A 86 4.47 5.95 -20.49
CA MET A 86 3.41 4.94 -20.59
C MET A 86 3.92 3.52 -20.34
N VAL A 87 5.14 3.19 -20.75
CA VAL A 87 5.72 1.87 -20.51
C VAL A 87 5.97 1.66 -19.01
N GLU A 88 6.53 2.66 -18.32
CA GLU A 88 6.73 2.64 -16.87
C GLU A 88 5.40 2.50 -16.11
N PHE A 89 4.38 3.27 -16.49
CA PHE A 89 3.04 3.20 -15.89
C PHE A 89 2.42 1.81 -16.06
N ASN A 90 2.39 1.27 -17.28
CA ASN A 90 1.81 -0.05 -17.55
C ASN A 90 2.52 -1.13 -16.74
N LYS A 91 3.84 -1.06 -16.64
CA LYS A 91 4.66 -1.98 -15.83
C LYS A 91 4.34 -1.87 -14.34
N ALA A 92 4.27 -0.66 -13.80
CA ALA A 92 3.90 -0.43 -12.40
C ALA A 92 2.50 -0.96 -12.10
N TYR A 93 1.52 -0.68 -12.97
CA TYR A 93 0.14 -1.10 -12.82
C TYR A 93 0.01 -2.62 -12.83
N GLN A 94 0.68 -3.30 -13.77
CA GLN A 94 0.71 -4.75 -13.84
C GLN A 94 1.30 -5.34 -12.55
N TRP A 95 2.48 -4.87 -12.13
CA TRP A 95 3.13 -5.35 -10.90
C TRP A 95 2.30 -5.12 -9.65
N ALA A 96 1.64 -3.96 -9.54
CA ALA A 96 0.76 -3.63 -8.43
C ALA A 96 -0.46 -4.57 -8.40
N SER A 97 -1.07 -4.82 -9.56
CA SER A 97 -2.23 -5.70 -9.71
C SER A 97 -1.89 -7.15 -9.37
N ASP A 98 -0.75 -7.65 -9.86
CA ASP A 98 -0.28 -9.02 -9.57
C ASP A 98 0.01 -9.21 -8.09
N LEU A 99 0.69 -8.24 -7.46
CA LEU A 99 0.98 -8.26 -6.04
C LEU A 99 -0.30 -8.26 -5.20
N ALA A 100 -1.25 -7.40 -5.55
CA ALA A 100 -2.54 -7.31 -4.87
C ALA A 100 -3.34 -8.62 -5.00
N ALA A 101 -3.36 -9.22 -6.19
CA ALA A 101 -4.02 -10.52 -6.42
C ALA A 101 -3.36 -11.65 -5.61
N LEU A 102 -2.04 -11.69 -5.59
CA LEU A 102 -1.28 -12.68 -4.81
C LEU A 102 -1.60 -12.56 -3.32
N ARG A 103 -1.54 -11.35 -2.77
CA ARG A 103 -1.83 -11.12 -1.34
C ARG A 103 -3.29 -11.37 -0.98
N LEU A 104 -4.23 -11.00 -1.86
CA LEU A 104 -5.65 -11.33 -1.69
C LEU A 104 -5.88 -12.84 -1.58
N ASN A 105 -5.22 -13.64 -2.44
CA ASN A 105 -5.31 -15.10 -2.35
C ASN A 105 -4.77 -15.64 -1.02
N LYS A 106 -3.67 -15.08 -0.50
CA LYS A 106 -3.14 -15.47 0.82
C LYS A 106 -4.11 -15.11 1.94
N ILE A 107 -4.69 -13.90 1.91
CA ILE A 107 -5.69 -13.45 2.88
C ILE A 107 -6.92 -14.36 2.86
N MET A 108 -7.43 -14.71 1.67
CA MET A 108 -8.54 -15.64 1.51
C MET A 108 -8.23 -17.02 2.11
N ASN A 109 -7.05 -17.57 1.79
CA ASN A 109 -6.62 -18.86 2.35
C ASN A 109 -6.47 -18.82 3.87
N MET A 110 -6.02 -17.70 4.44
CA MET A 110 -5.95 -17.49 5.88
C MET A 110 -7.35 -17.40 6.50
N ALA A 111 -8.27 -16.65 5.88
CA ALA A 111 -9.65 -16.49 6.36
C ALA A 111 -10.45 -17.81 6.31
N LEU A 112 -10.14 -18.69 5.35
CA LEU A 112 -10.76 -20.01 5.23
C LEU A 112 -10.18 -21.05 6.21
N ALA A 113 -8.98 -20.84 6.74
CA ALA A 113 -8.37 -21.81 7.65
C ALA A 113 -9.19 -21.93 8.95
N ARG A 114 -9.28 -23.15 9.51
CA ARG A 114 -9.87 -23.36 10.84
C ARG A 114 -8.77 -23.13 11.88
N GLY A 115 -8.92 -22.10 12.71
CA GLY A 115 -7.96 -21.72 13.76
C GLY A 115 -7.43 -20.30 13.60
N GLU A 116 -6.74 -19.80 14.63
CA GLU A 116 -6.19 -18.45 14.61
C GLU A 116 -5.07 -18.31 13.57
N ALA A 117 -5.14 -17.27 12.74
CA ALA A 117 -4.10 -16.94 11.77
C ALA A 117 -2.74 -16.56 12.41
N GLY A 118 -2.68 -16.45 13.74
CA GLY A 118 -1.46 -16.35 14.54
C GLY A 118 -0.54 -15.21 14.12
N GLU A 119 0.76 -15.47 14.10
CA GLU A 119 1.79 -14.46 13.76
C GLU A 119 1.70 -13.93 12.33
N SER A 120 1.02 -14.64 11.43
CA SER A 120 0.90 -14.20 10.02
C SER A 120 0.03 -12.94 9.86
N LEU A 121 -0.80 -12.63 10.85
CA LEU A 121 -1.59 -11.38 10.87
C LEU A 121 -0.71 -10.14 11.04
N LYS A 122 0.47 -10.26 11.66
CA LYS A 122 1.40 -9.14 11.88
C LYS A 122 1.99 -8.61 10.56
N ASN A 123 1.98 -9.45 9.51
CA ASN A 123 2.51 -9.11 8.19
C ASN A 123 1.46 -8.48 7.25
N LEU A 124 0.22 -8.32 7.72
CA LEU A 124 -0.82 -7.62 7.00
C LEU A 124 -0.71 -6.12 7.26
N THR A 125 -0.93 -5.33 6.22
CA THR A 125 -1.21 -3.90 6.40
C THR A 125 -2.54 -3.71 7.12
N GLU A 126 -2.78 -2.52 7.68
CA GLU A 126 -4.08 -2.19 8.30
C GLU A 126 -5.26 -2.39 7.33
N GLU A 127 -5.08 -2.04 6.05
CA GLU A 127 -6.12 -2.24 5.03
C GLU A 127 -6.43 -3.73 4.80
N GLU A 128 -5.41 -4.58 4.81
CA GLU A 128 -5.56 -6.02 4.62
C GLU A 128 -6.09 -6.74 5.86
N LEU A 129 -5.68 -6.27 7.05
CA LEU A 129 -6.17 -6.80 8.32
C LEU A 129 -7.66 -6.55 8.48
N ALA A 130 -8.13 -5.36 8.09
CA ALA A 130 -9.56 -5.04 8.04
C ALA A 130 -10.32 -5.99 7.08
N LEU A 131 -9.75 -6.26 5.90
CA LEU A 131 -10.32 -7.20 4.93
C LEU A 131 -10.38 -8.63 5.50
N TYR A 132 -9.28 -9.12 6.07
CA TYR A 132 -9.19 -10.45 6.70
C TYR A 132 -10.28 -10.62 7.76
N ARG A 133 -10.41 -9.66 8.69
CA ARG A 133 -11.40 -9.73 9.79
C ARG A 133 -12.82 -9.86 9.25
N ARG A 134 -13.17 -9.06 8.24
CA ARG A 134 -14.48 -9.10 7.60
C ARG A 134 -14.74 -10.45 6.92
N LEU A 135 -13.77 -10.96 6.16
CA LEU A 135 -13.90 -12.24 5.47
C LEU A 135 -14.04 -13.40 6.46
N HIS A 136 -13.18 -13.45 7.48
CA HIS A 136 -13.20 -14.49 8.51
C HIS A 136 -14.53 -14.50 9.26
N GLN A 137 -15.02 -13.33 9.67
CA GLN A 137 -16.33 -13.22 10.32
C GLN A 137 -17.45 -13.80 9.44
N THR A 138 -17.55 -13.37 8.17
CA THR A 138 -18.57 -13.88 7.23
C THR A 138 -18.48 -15.40 7.05
N ILE A 139 -17.27 -15.96 7.00
CA ILE A 139 -17.06 -17.41 6.84
C ILE A 139 -17.51 -18.17 8.08
N GLU A 140 -17.15 -17.70 9.27
CA GLU A 140 -17.52 -18.36 10.53
C GLU A 140 -19.02 -18.26 10.81
N GLU A 141 -19.65 -17.11 10.53
CA GLU A 141 -21.11 -16.93 10.61
C GLU A 141 -21.86 -17.92 9.71
N TRP A 142 -21.35 -18.16 8.50
CA TRP A 142 -21.93 -19.15 7.60
C TRP A 142 -21.71 -20.58 8.12
N ARG A 143 -20.51 -20.89 8.65
CA ARG A 143 -20.19 -22.22 9.20
C ARG A 143 -21.10 -22.59 10.37
N SER A 144 -21.36 -21.64 11.28
CA SER A 144 -22.25 -21.88 12.43
C SER A 144 -23.70 -22.15 12.04
N GLN A 145 -24.12 -21.76 10.83
CA GLN A 145 -25.46 -22.06 10.31
C GLN A 145 -25.55 -23.42 9.62
N VAL A 146 -24.44 -23.92 9.07
CA VAL A 146 -24.41 -25.15 8.27
C VAL A 146 -24.04 -26.38 9.09
N ILE A 147 -23.18 -26.23 10.10
CA ILE A 147 -22.72 -27.32 10.97
C ILE A 147 -23.20 -27.03 12.40
N PRO A 148 -24.23 -27.73 12.91
CA PRO A 148 -24.73 -27.57 14.28
C PRO A 148 -23.75 -28.03 15.35
#